data_AF-A0A6C0F4F7-F1
#
_entry.id   AF-A0A6C0F4F7-F1
#
_cell.length_a   1.000
_cell.length_b   1.000
_cell.length_c   1.000
_cell.angle_alpha   90.00
_cell.angle_beta   90.00
_cell.angle_gamma   90.00
#
_symmetry.space_group_name_H-M   'P 1'
#
loop_
_entity.id
_entity.type
_entity.pdbx_description
1 polymer ?
#
loop_
_entity_poly.entity_id
_entity_poly.type
_entity_poly.pdbx_seq_one_letter_code
_entity_poly.pdbx_strand_id
1 'polypeptide(L)' 'MFQLQWISAGVIVGMLIACIVVPPTRKQIAVPSPHDTDVFHTDTGCVRTHAIEVPCGEEADSFNLLASLGKK' A
#
# COMPACT_ATOMS: atom_id res chain seq x y z
N MET A 1 -9.53 -28.27 38.02
CA MET A 1 -10.19 -28.66 36.75
C MET A 1 -10.51 -27.39 36.00
N PHE A 2 -9.97 -27.20 34.79
CA PHE A 2 -10.31 -26.03 34.00
C PHE A 2 -11.75 -26.17 33.49
N GLN A 3 -12.56 -25.14 33.70
CA GLN A 3 -13.93 -25.10 33.17
C GLN A 3 -13.87 -24.85 31.66
N LEU A 4 -14.42 -25.79 30.88
CA LEU A 4 -14.39 -25.77 29.42
C LEU A 4 -14.96 -24.47 28.83
N GLN A 5 -15.96 -23.90 29.48
CA GLN A 5 -16.63 -22.64 29.09
C GLN A 5 -15.67 -21.44 29.06
N TRP A 6 -14.74 -21.35 30.02
CA TRP A 6 -13.78 -20.25 30.09
C TRP A 6 -12.68 -20.38 29.04
N ILE A 7 -12.30 -21.61 28.70
CA ILE A 7 -11.36 -21.87 27.61
C ILE A 7 -12.00 -21.47 26.27
N SER A 8 -13.25 -21.87 26.02
CA SER A 8 -13.94 -21.49 24.79
C SER A 8 -14.15 -19.99 24.67
N ALA A 9 -14.49 -19.32 25.78
CA ALA A 9 -14.64 -17.86 25.80
C ALA A 9 -13.31 -17.16 25.49
N GLY A 10 -12.19 -17.62 26.07
CA GLY A 10 -10.87 -17.08 25.80
C GLY A 10 -10.44 -17.22 24.34
N VAL A 11 -10.72 -18.36 23.71
CA VAL A 11 -10.40 -18.60 22.29
C VAL A 11 -11.20 -17.67 21.37
N ILE A 12 -12.52 -17.54 21.61
CA ILE A 12 -13.39 -16.70 20.79
C ILE A 12 -12.98 -15.22 20.90
N VAL A 13 -12.71 -14.74 22.11
CA VAL A 13 -12.26 -13.37 22.35
C VAL A 13 -10.89 -13.12 21.73
N GLY A 14 -9.95 -14.06 21.89
CA GLY A 14 -8.62 -13.96 21.28
C GLY A 14 -8.68 -13.90 19.75
N MET A 15 -9.55 -14.70 19.13
CA MET A 15 -9.77 -14.69 17.68
C MET A 15 -10.35 -13.35 17.22
N LEU A 16 -11.34 -12.80 17.93
CA LEU A 16 -11.92 -11.49 17.61
C LEU A 16 -10.88 -10.37 17.65
N ILE A 17 -10.02 -10.35 18.68
CA ILE A 17 -8.95 -9.37 18.81
C ILE A 17 -7.96 -9.51 17.65
N ALA A 18 -7.55 -10.73 17.33
CA ALA A 18 -6.63 -10.98 16.21
C ALA A 18 -7.20 -10.50 14.87
N CYS A 19 -8.50 -10.71 14.62
CA CYS A 19 -9.16 -10.26 13.39
C CYS A 19 -9.28 -8.73 13.27
N ILE A 20 -9.41 -8.01 14.40
CA ILE A 20 -9.56 -6.55 14.40
C ILE A 20 -8.20 -5.85 14.36
N VAL A 21 -7.24 -6.36 15.12
CA VAL A 21 -5.93 -5.69 15.32
C VAL A 21 -4.98 -5.93 14.16
N VAL A 22 -5.15 -7.00 13.39
CA VAL A 22 -4.34 -7.26 12.19
C VAL A 22 -5.09 -6.73 10.97
N PRO A 23 -4.81 -5.49 10.50
CA PRO A 23 -5.40 -5.02 9.26
C PRO A 23 -4.99 -5.97 8.13
N PRO A 24 -5.92 -6.38 7.25
CA PRO A 24 -5.57 -7.17 6.08
C PRO A 24 -4.53 -6.39 5.27
N THR A 25 -3.49 -7.07 4.79
CA THR A 25 -2.48 -6.48 3.93
C THR A 25 -3.13 -5.97 2.65
N ARG A 26 -3.53 -4.70 2.67
CA ARG A 26 -4.16 -4.05 1.53
C ARG A 26 -3.05 -3.75 0.52
N LYS A 27 -3.16 -4.30 -0.69
CA LYS A 27 -2.39 -3.81 -1.84
C LYS A 27 -2.85 -2.37 -2.10
N GLN A 28 -2.17 -1.40 -1.50
CA GLN A 28 -2.42 0.00 -1.78
C GLN A 28 -1.76 0.32 -3.11
N ILE A 29 -2.53 0.97 -3.99
CA ILE A 29 -2.00 1.53 -5.22
C ILE A 29 -1.13 2.71 -4.80
N ALA A 30 0.16 2.46 -4.65
CA ALA A 30 1.17 3.47 -4.36
C ALA A 30 1.85 3.89 -5.66
N VAL A 31 2.20 5.17 -5.76
CA VAL A 31 3.07 5.66 -6.85
C VAL A 31 4.50 5.19 -6.54
N PRO A 32 5.26 4.72 -7.55
CA PRO A 32 6.66 4.35 -7.37
C PRO A 32 7.47 5.50 -6.77
N SER A 33 8.24 5.20 -5.72
CA SER A 33 9.26 6.07 -5.17
C SER A 33 10.54 5.96 -5.99
N PRO A 34 11.35 7.03 -6.10
CA PRO A 34 12.67 6.98 -6.73
C PRO A 34 13.62 5.93 -6.13
N HIS A 35 13.37 5.52 -4.90
CA HIS A 35 14.16 4.51 -4.19
C HIS A 35 13.64 3.08 -4.36
N ASP A 36 12.49 2.90 -5.03
CA ASP A 36 11.93 1.58 -5.25
C ASP A 36 12.73 0.84 -6.32
N THR A 37 13.16 -0.38 -5.99
CA THR A 37 13.92 -1.26 -6.91
C THR A 37 13.06 -2.37 -7.49
N ASP A 38 11.82 -2.48 -7.02
CA ASP A 38 10.88 -3.51 -7.38
C ASP A 38 10.21 -3.26 -8.74
N VAL A 39 9.71 -4.35 -9.33
CA VAL A 39 8.91 -4.28 -10.55
C VAL A 39 7.43 -4.12 -10.16
N PHE A 40 6.80 -3.08 -10.66
CA PHE A 40 5.39 -2.79 -10.42
C PHE A 40 4.53 -3.53 -11.44
N HIS A 41 3.49 -4.20 -10.96
CA HIS A 41 2.52 -4.89 -11.82
C HIS A 41 1.27 -4.03 -11.97
N THR A 42 0.91 -3.73 -13.21
CA THR A 42 -0.36 -3.11 -13.60
C THR A 42 -1.26 -4.16 -14.24
N ASP A 43 -2.55 -3.85 -14.42
CA ASP A 43 -3.50 -4.78 -15.05
C ASP A 43 -3.12 -5.14 -16.50
N THR A 44 -2.28 -4.32 -17.14
CA THR A 44 -1.86 -4.46 -18.54
C THR A 44 -0.41 -4.91 -18.72
N GLY A 45 0.39 -5.04 -17.64
CA GLY A 45 1.78 -5.47 -17.75
C GLY A 45 2.66 -5.15 -16.55
N CYS A 46 3.97 -5.07 -16.79
CA CYS A 46 4.97 -4.78 -15.76
C CYS A 46 5.67 -3.46 -16.09
N VAL A 47 5.84 -2.61 -15.08
CA VAL A 47 6.54 -1.32 -15.18
C VAL A 47 7.72 -1.32 -14.23
N ARG A 48 8.89 -0.91 -14.73
CA ARG A 48 10.09 -0.66 -13.93
C ARG A 48 10.47 0.81 -14.07
N THR A 49 10.49 1.53 -12.96
CA THR A 49 10.88 2.94 -12.94
C THR A 49 12.37 3.08 -12.69
N HIS A 50 13.05 3.85 -13.54
CA HIS A 50 14.42 4.28 -13.32
C HIS A 50 14.40 5.78 -13.05
N ALA A 51 14.49 6.17 -11.78
CA ALA A 51 14.61 7.57 -11.42
C ALA A 51 16.05 8.04 -11.63
N ILE A 52 16.20 9.15 -12.32
CA ILE A 52 17.45 9.89 -12.43
C ILE A 52 17.25 11.26 -11.79
N GLU A 53 18.26 11.74 -11.07
CA GLU A 53 18.25 13.11 -10.57
C GLU A 53 18.37 14.06 -11.76
N VAL A 54 17.43 15.01 -11.84
CA VAL A 54 17.44 16.09 -12.82
C VAL A 54 17.64 17.40 -12.07
N PRO A 55 18.33 18.39 -12.68
CA PRO A 55 18.48 19.70 -12.05
C PRO A 55 17.09 20.31 -11.80
N CYS A 56 16.90 20.89 -10.61
CA CYS A 56 15.68 21.61 -10.29
C CYS A 56 15.50 22.77 -11.26
N GLY A 57 14.40 22.78 -12.03
CA GLY A 57 13.99 23.94 -12.81
C GLY A 57 13.50 25.07 -11.91
N GLU A 58 13.39 26.28 -12.45
CA GLU A 58 12.85 27.44 -11.70
C GLU A 58 11.36 27.27 -11.34
N GLU A 59 10.65 26.38 -12.05
CA GLU A 59 9.24 26.08 -11.83
C GLU A 59 9.05 24.63 -11.38
N ALA A 60 8.27 24.45 -10.31
CA ALA A 60 7.89 23.14 -9.81
C ALA A 60 6.59 22.69 -10.48
N ASP A 61 6.69 21.93 -11.56
CA ASP A 61 5.51 21.30 -12.16
C ASP A 61 4.98 20.21 -11.24
N SER A 62 3.81 20.46 -10.65
CA SER A 62 3.15 19.43 -9.85
C SER A 62 2.64 18.31 -10.77
N PHE A 63 2.97 17.07 -10.45
CA PHE A 63 2.45 15.90 -11.17
C PHE A 63 0.91 15.85 -11.22
N ASN A 64 0.24 16.43 -10.22
CA ASN A 64 -1.21 16.59 -10.21
C ASN A 64 -1.73 17.51 -11.33
N LEU A 65 -1.01 18.57 -11.65
CA LEU A 65 -1.37 19.53 -12.69
C LEU A 65 -1.15 18.92 -14.08
N LEU A 66 -0.03 18.21 -14.28
CA LEU A 66 0.23 17.42 -15.49
C LEU A 66 -0.82 16.32 -15.71
N ALA A 67 -1.21 15.61 -14.65
CA ALA A 67 -2.27 14.59 -14.73
C ALA A 67 -3.65 15.18 -15.09
N SER A 68 -3.93 16.43 -14.71
CA SER A 68 -5.19 17.10 -15.03
C SER A 68 -5.29 17.54 -16.50
N LEU A 69 -4.16 17.88 -17.12
CA LEU A 69 -4.07 18.32 -18.51
C LEU A 69 -4.21 17.16 -19.52
N GLY A 70 -3.94 15.92 -19.08
CA GLY A 70 -4.06 14.71 -19.90
C GLY A 70 -5.47 14.11 -19.97
N LYS A 71 -6.47 14.71 -19.30
CA LYS A 71 -7.87 14.29 -19.36
C LYS A 71 -8.52 14.88 -20.62
N LYS A 72 -8.50 14.12 -21.72
CA LYS A 72 -9.28 14.40 -22.93
C LYS A 72 -10.39 13.37 -23.10
#